data_AF-A0A429GCC5-F1
#
_entry.id   AF-A0A429GCC5-F1
#
_cell.length_a   1.000
_cell.length_b   1.000
_cell.length_c   1.000
_cell.angle_alpha   90.00
_cell.angle_beta   90.00
_cell.angle_gamma   90.00
#
_symmetry.space_group_name_H-M   'P 1'
#
loop_
_entity.id
_entity.type
_entity.pdbx_description
1 polymer ?
#
loop_
_entity_poly.entity_id
_entity_poly.type
_entity_poly.pdbx_seq_one_letter_code
_entity_poly.pdbx_strand_id
1 'polypeptide(L)'
;MCAAVLLGGTGCAGVPSGGQVVTGQPAERAERVDDPYVRLVPVGPDPEWGPAEIVSGFLAASASFDDDHRVAKQYLGAKSRWDPGPRPFVTVLADRIVAPQVVRSENGQATVRITGDQLGTITSDGQYTAAPKDLDVAFQLARTPQGIWRITGLPGGDKAGLILTKDDVERSMRTVNLYFFAPDRHTLVPNGIFLPVVNRQTLPTQLVRALLSGPTSWLNGAVDSAFPNGTQLRGPVDIDNDVATVDLTAGARAGDVERMSAQLGWTLRQLSEIQRWRLRIGGETVTAEGMDSTQSVYAWPENSPDGPDAKNKGHQNAYMVGETGALGTLRGDRVHPVVTGPAGALSRPAVSPDYGEVAGLGSAHDQVVVAAPVSGAAASRVLLNAREGARFTAPSWSPDGTLWTVESTSEESALWVRRPGQPPVRAAHWGLSGREVLSFRVARDGVRAAVIVNIDGRPQIQVGRIAHAPDGTLDVGAFLPVSSELQDAVDIAWRDYGTLAVLGRAKRDSQTLPYLMPVSGSAVTTLGVGSLGEPETITAAPGAPVLIGTRSGDGQKICRQRSPSQTYSEWICPAAGRDPYYPR
;
A
#
# COMPACT_ATOMS: atom_id res chain seq x y z
N MET A 1 6.41 69.32 40.13
CA MET A 1 5.22 68.45 40.22
C MET A 1 5.12 67.63 38.94
N CYS A 2 4.74 66.36 39.09
CA CYS A 2 4.41 65.36 38.05
C CYS A 2 5.60 64.80 37.25
N ALA A 3 6.20 63.69 37.68
CA ALA A 3 5.78 62.28 37.49
C ALA A 3 6.20 61.72 36.12
N ALA A 4 7.36 61.05 36.08
CA ALA A 4 7.81 60.22 34.95
C ALA A 4 7.51 58.75 35.24
N VAL A 5 6.81 58.12 34.30
CA VAL A 5 6.22 56.79 34.34
C VAL A 5 7.19 55.73 33.80
N LEU A 6 7.02 54.53 34.36
CA LEU A 6 7.60 53.21 34.09
C LEU A 6 7.88 52.84 32.62
N LEU A 7 8.81 51.89 32.40
CA LEU A 7 8.50 50.49 32.04
C LEU A 7 9.77 49.67 31.77
N GLY A 8 10.00 48.65 32.58
CA GLY A 8 11.01 47.62 32.37
C GLY A 8 10.54 46.62 31.33
N GLY A 9 11.35 46.39 30.29
CA GLY A 9 11.13 45.33 29.32
C GLY A 9 11.76 44.02 29.80
N THR A 10 10.93 43.07 30.21
CA THR A 10 11.31 41.67 30.33
C THR A 10 11.32 41.04 28.93
N GLY A 11 12.51 40.80 28.38
CA GLY A 11 12.66 40.00 27.16
C GLY A 11 12.40 38.53 27.46
N CYS A 12 11.21 38.04 27.15
CA CYS A 12 10.95 36.60 27.08
C CYS A 12 11.57 36.05 25.80
N ALA A 13 12.74 35.43 25.91
CA ALA A 13 13.26 34.53 24.89
C ALA A 13 12.35 33.29 24.82
N GLY A 14 11.60 33.17 23.72
CA GLY A 14 10.81 31.97 23.43
C GLY A 14 11.74 30.83 23.01
N VAL A 15 11.91 29.85 23.89
CA VAL A 15 12.54 28.56 23.57
C VAL A 15 11.51 27.71 22.82
N PRO A 16 11.77 27.24 21.59
CA PRO A 16 10.93 26.22 20.97
C PRO A 16 11.05 24.92 21.77
N SER A 17 10.01 24.57 22.53
CA SER A 17 9.87 23.27 23.17
C SER A 17 9.24 22.32 22.17
N GLY A 18 10.10 21.55 21.49
CA GLY A 18 9.66 20.58 20.48
C GLY A 18 10.83 19.89 19.80
N GLY A 19 11.88 19.55 20.54
CA GLY A 19 12.91 18.64 20.04
C GLY A 19 12.32 17.23 20.01
N GLN A 20 11.87 16.76 18.85
CA GLN A 20 11.55 15.35 18.69
C GLN A 20 12.86 14.55 18.80
N VAL A 21 12.86 13.63 19.76
CA VAL A 21 13.91 12.63 19.94
C VAL A 21 13.86 11.70 18.73
N VAL A 22 14.85 11.79 17.85
CA VAL A 22 15.06 10.82 16.78
C VAL A 22 16.18 9.88 17.20
N THR A 23 15.82 8.69 17.65
CA THR A 23 16.75 7.57 17.79
C THR A 23 16.59 6.61 16.60
N GLY A 24 17.58 6.62 15.71
CA GLY A 24 18.28 5.42 15.25
C GLY A 24 17.67 4.50 14.19
N GLN A 25 18.38 4.45 13.05
CA GLN A 25 18.48 3.38 12.03
C GLN A 25 17.33 3.19 11.02
N PRO A 26 17.66 2.76 9.77
CA PRO A 26 16.83 2.95 8.59
C PRO A 26 15.48 2.23 8.70
N ALA A 27 14.47 2.82 8.03
CA ALA A 27 13.22 2.15 7.71
C ALA A 27 13.54 0.83 7.00
N GLU A 28 13.19 -0.28 7.63
CA GLU A 28 12.99 -1.52 6.90
C GLU A 28 11.88 -1.29 5.88
N ARG A 29 11.84 -2.10 4.81
CA ARG A 29 10.99 -1.91 3.63
C ARG A 29 9.49 -2.17 3.89
N ALA A 30 9.11 -2.18 5.17
CA ALA A 30 7.79 -2.09 5.76
C ALA A 30 7.98 -1.36 7.11
N GLU A 31 6.98 -0.61 7.60
CA GLU A 31 6.96 -0.17 9.01
C GLU A 31 7.28 -1.40 9.87
N ARG A 32 8.27 -1.30 10.78
CA ARG A 32 8.64 -2.44 11.61
C ARG A 32 7.39 -2.85 12.38
N VAL A 33 6.98 -4.12 12.21
CA VAL A 33 5.83 -4.70 12.93
C VAL A 33 6.02 -4.56 14.45
N ASP A 34 7.27 -4.37 14.87
CA ASP A 34 7.80 -4.28 16.22
C ASP A 34 7.72 -2.92 16.92
N ASP A 35 7.14 -1.90 16.29
CA ASP A 35 6.88 -0.62 16.96
C ASP A 35 6.11 -0.86 18.28
N PRO A 36 6.45 -0.12 19.36
CA PRO A 36 5.92 -0.34 20.69
C PRO A 36 4.39 -0.43 20.64
N TYR A 37 3.86 -1.59 21.03
CA TYR A 37 2.43 -1.84 21.07
C TYR A 37 1.83 -1.06 22.23
N VAL A 38 0.98 -0.08 21.92
CA VAL A 38 0.18 0.62 22.92
C VAL A 38 -1.03 -0.25 23.22
N ARG A 39 -0.94 -1.02 24.30
CA ARG A 39 -2.06 -1.85 24.75
C ARG A 39 -3.24 -0.97 25.15
N LEU A 40 -4.38 -1.14 24.47
CA LEU A 40 -5.62 -0.53 24.91
C LEU A 40 -6.14 -1.26 26.14
N VAL A 41 -6.29 -0.53 27.25
CA VAL A 41 -6.93 -1.01 28.48
C VAL A 41 -8.35 -0.44 28.52
N PRO A 42 -9.36 -1.20 28.08
CA PRO A 42 -10.74 -0.72 28.05
C PRO A 42 -11.35 -0.67 29.45
N VAL A 43 -12.28 0.26 29.65
CA VAL A 43 -13.06 0.39 30.89
C VAL A 43 -14.39 -0.36 30.71
N GLY A 44 -14.82 -1.07 31.75
CA GLY A 44 -16.14 -1.74 31.77
C GLY A 44 -17.30 -0.77 31.93
N PRO A 45 -18.55 -1.21 31.70
CA PRO A 45 -19.72 -0.34 31.81
C PRO A 45 -20.00 0.06 33.26
N ASP A 46 -20.19 1.35 33.51
CA ASP A 46 -20.62 1.86 34.80
C ASP A 46 -22.15 1.68 34.99
N PRO A 47 -22.63 1.25 36.18
CA PRO A 47 -24.06 1.16 36.47
C PRO A 47 -24.85 2.47 36.33
N GLU A 48 -24.19 3.63 36.49
CA GLU A 48 -24.82 4.95 36.41
C GLU A 48 -24.91 5.50 34.96
N TRP A 49 -24.25 4.87 34.00
CA TRP A 49 -24.21 5.34 32.61
C TRP A 49 -25.57 5.23 31.91
N GLY A 50 -25.90 6.27 31.14
CA GLY A 50 -27.06 6.31 30.26
C GLY A 50 -26.84 5.57 28.95
N PRO A 51 -27.86 5.54 28.07
CA PRO A 51 -27.77 4.82 26.80
C PRO A 51 -26.63 5.29 25.88
N ALA A 52 -26.39 6.60 25.81
CA ALA A 52 -25.34 7.16 24.96
C ALA A 52 -23.94 6.79 25.46
N GLU A 53 -23.70 6.86 26.77
CA GLU A 53 -22.45 6.48 27.41
C GLU A 53 -22.15 4.99 27.25
N ILE A 54 -23.18 4.13 27.35
CA ILE A 54 -23.04 2.68 27.11
C ILE A 54 -22.61 2.39 25.67
N VAL A 55 -23.18 3.08 24.67
CA VAL A 55 -22.75 2.90 23.26
C VAL A 55 -21.34 3.43 23.04
N SER A 56 -21.00 4.61 23.56
CA SER A 56 -19.64 5.18 23.49
C SER A 56 -18.60 4.25 24.14
N GLY A 57 -18.90 3.73 25.32
CA GLY A 57 -18.05 2.80 26.04
C GLY A 57 -17.88 1.46 25.31
N PHE A 58 -18.95 0.93 24.71
CA PHE A 58 -18.86 -0.27 23.88
C PHE A 58 -17.94 -0.06 22.66
N LEU A 59 -18.11 1.03 21.92
CA LEU A 59 -17.27 1.35 20.76
C LEU A 59 -15.79 1.45 21.17
N ALA A 60 -15.49 2.18 22.25
CA ALA A 60 -14.13 2.30 22.76
C ALA A 60 -13.56 0.97 23.27
N ALA A 61 -14.37 0.16 23.95
CA ALA A 61 -13.95 -1.15 24.45
C ALA A 61 -13.75 -2.18 23.33
N SER A 62 -14.47 -2.05 22.22
CA SER A 62 -14.40 -2.97 21.08
C SER A 62 -13.05 -2.95 20.35
N ALA A 63 -12.31 -1.85 20.47
CA ALA A 63 -10.94 -1.71 19.94
C ALA A 63 -9.90 -2.60 20.64
N SER A 64 -10.22 -3.13 21.84
CA SER A 64 -9.36 -4.09 22.53
C SER A 64 -9.71 -5.52 22.14
N PHE A 65 -8.75 -6.24 21.55
CA PHE A 65 -8.88 -7.66 21.20
C PHE A 65 -8.55 -8.62 22.35
N ASP A 66 -8.25 -8.09 23.55
CA ASP A 66 -7.89 -8.88 24.73
C ASP A 66 -9.00 -9.85 25.13
N ASP A 67 -8.61 -11.10 25.42
CA ASP A 67 -9.50 -12.19 25.86
C ASP A 67 -10.78 -12.30 24.99
N ASP A 68 -10.65 -12.14 23.67
CA ASP A 68 -11.78 -12.16 22.73
C ASP A 68 -12.83 -11.08 23.07
N HIS A 69 -12.36 -9.83 23.10
CA HIS A 69 -13.16 -8.62 23.37
C HIS A 69 -13.93 -8.69 24.70
N ARG A 70 -13.34 -9.32 25.74
CA ARG A 70 -14.02 -9.62 27.02
C ARG A 70 -14.69 -8.42 27.66
N VAL A 71 -14.05 -7.24 27.63
CA VAL A 71 -14.60 -6.03 28.25
C VAL A 71 -15.74 -5.44 27.40
N ALA A 72 -15.61 -5.42 26.07
CA ALA A 72 -16.69 -4.97 25.18
C ALA A 72 -17.96 -5.81 25.36
N LYS A 73 -17.80 -7.14 25.54
CA LYS A 73 -18.92 -8.06 25.80
C LYS A 73 -19.70 -7.73 27.08
N GLN A 74 -19.11 -7.02 28.06
CA GLN A 74 -19.81 -6.61 29.29
C GLN A 74 -20.89 -5.54 29.04
N TYR A 75 -20.79 -4.77 27.95
CA TYR A 75 -21.79 -3.78 27.56
C TYR A 75 -23.05 -4.41 26.94
N LEU A 76 -22.96 -5.68 26.55
CA LEU A 76 -24.03 -6.40 25.86
C LEU A 76 -25.00 -7.04 26.85
N GLY A 77 -26.27 -7.17 26.43
CA GLY A 77 -27.27 -7.92 27.17
C GLY A 77 -26.98 -9.42 27.15
N ALA A 78 -27.41 -10.15 28.18
CA ALA A 78 -27.10 -11.58 28.37
C ALA A 78 -27.52 -12.52 27.23
N LYS A 79 -28.41 -12.07 26.33
CA LYS A 79 -28.85 -12.83 25.14
C LYS A 79 -27.99 -12.59 23.90
N SER A 80 -27.04 -11.67 23.95
CA SER A 80 -26.17 -11.36 22.82
C SER A 80 -25.27 -12.54 22.49
N ARG A 81 -25.13 -12.84 21.19
CA ARG A 81 -24.22 -13.87 20.66
C ARG A 81 -23.08 -13.26 19.84
N TRP A 82 -22.84 -11.97 20.03
CA TRP A 82 -21.82 -11.25 19.28
C TRP A 82 -20.44 -11.85 19.53
N ASP A 83 -19.87 -12.38 18.45
CA ASP A 83 -18.53 -12.93 18.37
C ASP A 83 -17.91 -12.44 17.06
N PRO A 84 -17.04 -11.40 17.12
CA PRO A 84 -16.39 -10.85 15.93
C PRO A 84 -15.32 -11.81 15.37
N GLY A 85 -14.87 -12.80 16.15
CA GLY A 85 -13.81 -13.74 15.76
C GLY A 85 -12.42 -13.09 15.68
N PRO A 86 -11.41 -13.85 15.23
CA PRO A 86 -10.00 -13.43 15.30
C PRO A 86 -9.56 -12.44 14.21
N ARG A 87 -10.33 -12.29 13.12
CA ARG A 87 -10.09 -11.33 12.04
C ARG A 87 -11.44 -10.74 11.61
N PRO A 88 -12.03 -9.86 12.43
CA PRO A 88 -13.35 -9.33 12.15
C PRO A 88 -13.36 -8.38 10.97
N PHE A 89 -14.55 -8.22 10.38
CA PHE A 89 -14.82 -7.07 9.54
C PHE A 89 -14.74 -5.79 10.39
N VAL A 90 -14.09 -4.75 9.88
CA VAL A 90 -13.94 -3.45 10.56
C VAL A 90 -14.42 -2.34 9.65
N THR A 91 -15.29 -1.47 10.18
CA THR A 91 -15.57 -0.16 9.59
C THR A 91 -14.60 0.86 10.20
N VAL A 92 -13.83 1.54 9.36
CA VAL A 92 -12.80 2.50 9.81
C VAL A 92 -13.38 3.90 9.72
N LEU A 93 -13.42 4.62 10.84
CA LEU A 93 -13.87 6.01 10.95
C LEU A 93 -12.69 6.98 10.98
N ALA A 94 -12.90 8.19 10.47
CA ALA A 94 -11.93 9.27 10.54
C ALA A 94 -11.67 9.68 12.00
N ASP A 95 -12.76 9.91 12.73
CA ASP A 95 -12.73 10.47 14.07
C ASP A 95 -13.59 9.67 15.05
N ARG A 96 -13.31 9.88 16.34
CA ARG A 96 -14.12 9.28 17.40
C ARG A 96 -15.53 9.86 17.42
N ILE A 97 -16.52 9.01 17.68
CA ILE A 97 -17.89 9.45 17.94
C ILE A 97 -17.95 10.14 19.31
N VAL A 98 -18.15 11.46 19.35
CA VAL A 98 -18.14 12.25 20.59
C VAL A 98 -19.53 12.41 21.22
N ALA A 99 -20.62 12.22 20.45
CA ALA A 99 -21.98 12.39 20.95
C ALA A 99 -22.99 11.43 20.26
N PRO A 100 -23.09 10.17 20.70
CA PRO A 100 -24.19 9.29 20.30
C PRO A 100 -25.54 9.91 20.65
N GLN A 101 -26.46 9.96 19.69
CA GLN A 101 -27.76 10.61 19.85
C GLN A 101 -28.81 9.62 20.35
N VAL A 102 -29.42 9.88 21.50
CA VAL A 102 -30.58 9.11 21.98
C VAL A 102 -31.81 9.56 21.20
N VAL A 103 -32.23 8.77 20.20
CA VAL A 103 -33.39 9.10 19.35
C VAL A 103 -34.71 8.67 19.96
N ARG A 104 -34.69 7.69 20.87
CA ARG A 104 -35.85 7.22 21.62
C ARG A 104 -35.40 6.67 22.97
N SER A 105 -36.11 7.00 24.05
CA SER A 105 -35.93 6.35 25.35
C SER A 105 -37.25 6.31 26.13
N GLU A 106 -37.86 5.14 26.20
CA GLU A 106 -39.19 4.93 26.79
C GLU A 106 -39.27 3.52 27.39
N ASN A 107 -39.97 3.35 28.51
CA ASN A 107 -40.28 2.03 29.10
C ASN A 107 -39.06 1.11 29.31
N GLY A 108 -37.91 1.68 29.69
CA GLY A 108 -36.67 0.90 29.88
C GLY A 108 -36.04 0.39 28.58
N GLN A 109 -36.43 0.92 27.43
CA GLN A 109 -35.80 0.70 26.13
C GLN A 109 -35.20 2.01 25.61
N ALA A 110 -34.13 1.91 24.83
CA ALA A 110 -33.55 3.07 24.17
C ALA A 110 -32.99 2.71 22.79
N THR A 111 -33.07 3.66 21.86
CA THR A 111 -32.40 3.60 20.57
C THR A 111 -31.38 4.74 20.52
N VAL A 112 -30.13 4.40 20.22
CA VAL A 112 -29.02 5.35 20.14
C VAL A 112 -28.46 5.33 18.72
N ARG A 113 -28.50 6.46 18.04
CA ARG A 113 -27.98 6.66 16.69
C ARG A 113 -26.57 7.23 16.76
N ILE A 114 -25.67 6.72 15.91
CA ILE A 114 -24.34 7.28 15.71
C ILE A 114 -24.19 7.66 14.24
N THR A 115 -23.50 8.77 14.00
CA THR A 115 -23.13 9.25 12.66
C THR A 115 -21.64 9.58 12.65
N GLY A 116 -20.94 9.29 11.57
CA GLY A 116 -19.52 9.63 11.44
C GLY A 116 -18.97 9.43 10.05
N ASP A 117 -17.75 9.91 9.81
CA ASP A 117 -17.12 9.86 8.50
C ASP A 117 -16.38 8.52 8.36
N GLN A 118 -16.93 7.59 7.58
CA GLN A 118 -16.25 6.35 7.24
C GLN A 118 -15.13 6.64 6.24
N LEU A 119 -13.92 6.14 6.50
CA LEU A 119 -12.78 6.17 5.58
C LEU A 119 -12.76 4.95 4.66
N GLY A 120 -13.13 3.79 5.18
CA GLY A 120 -13.04 2.51 4.49
C GLY A 120 -13.43 1.34 5.38
N THR A 121 -13.11 0.15 4.89
CA THR A 121 -13.42 -1.11 5.58
C THR A 121 -12.25 -2.07 5.51
N ILE A 122 -12.03 -2.84 6.58
CA ILE A 122 -11.14 -4.00 6.60
C ILE A 122 -12.02 -5.25 6.55
N THR A 123 -11.87 -6.09 5.54
CA THR A 123 -12.60 -7.35 5.43
C THR A 123 -11.96 -8.44 6.31
N SER A 124 -12.67 -9.56 6.51
CA SER A 124 -12.19 -10.64 7.39
C SER A 124 -10.94 -11.37 6.87
N ASP A 125 -10.62 -11.22 5.58
CA ASP A 125 -9.34 -11.66 5.02
C ASP A 125 -8.18 -10.68 5.32
N GLY A 126 -8.48 -9.51 5.90
CA GLY A 126 -7.54 -8.46 6.29
C GLY A 126 -7.37 -7.36 5.24
N GLN A 127 -8.07 -7.40 4.11
CA GLN A 127 -7.95 -6.37 3.06
C GLN A 127 -8.60 -5.06 3.49
N TYR A 128 -7.82 -3.97 3.50
CA TYR A 128 -8.37 -2.62 3.59
C TYR A 128 -8.83 -2.12 2.22
N THR A 129 -10.03 -1.56 2.14
CA THR A 129 -10.53 -0.87 0.96
C THR A 129 -11.01 0.51 1.37
N ALA A 130 -10.42 1.56 0.79
CA ALA A 130 -10.93 2.91 1.00
C ALA A 130 -12.33 3.04 0.40
N ALA A 131 -13.28 3.50 1.20
CA ALA A 131 -14.68 3.62 0.79
C ALA A 131 -15.30 4.79 1.56
N PRO A 132 -14.86 6.03 1.27
CA PRO A 132 -15.28 7.20 2.02
C PRO A 132 -16.78 7.44 1.86
N LYS A 133 -17.50 7.50 2.97
CA LYS A 133 -18.95 7.80 3.01
C LYS A 133 -19.38 8.18 4.42
N ASP A 134 -20.59 8.71 4.55
CA ASP A 134 -21.20 8.91 5.87
C ASP A 134 -21.68 7.56 6.42
N LEU A 135 -21.29 7.26 7.65
CA LEU A 135 -21.85 6.19 8.47
C LEU A 135 -23.06 6.73 9.21
N ASP A 136 -24.15 5.96 9.22
CA ASP A 136 -25.34 6.24 10.01
C ASP A 136 -25.97 4.92 10.47
N VAL A 137 -25.84 4.61 11.76
CA VAL A 137 -26.30 3.34 12.34
C VAL A 137 -26.91 3.54 13.72
N ALA A 138 -27.76 2.59 14.13
CA ALA A 138 -28.45 2.64 15.42
C ALA A 138 -28.24 1.38 16.27
N PHE A 139 -28.07 1.59 17.57
CA PHE A 139 -27.98 0.57 18.60
C PHE A 139 -29.30 0.50 19.37
N GLN A 140 -29.70 -0.72 19.74
CA GLN A 140 -30.85 -0.96 20.60
C GLN A 140 -30.36 -1.34 21.98
N LEU A 141 -30.98 -0.76 23.02
CA LEU A 141 -30.63 -0.99 24.41
C LEU A 141 -31.88 -1.30 25.23
N ALA A 142 -31.69 -2.11 26.27
CA ALA A 142 -32.70 -2.35 27.28
C ALA A 142 -32.09 -2.25 28.68
N ARG A 143 -32.90 -1.81 29.63
CA ARG A 143 -32.57 -1.78 31.04
C ARG A 143 -32.77 -3.17 31.64
N THR A 144 -31.77 -3.69 32.34
CA THR A 144 -31.85 -4.97 33.05
C THR A 144 -32.78 -4.86 34.27
N PRO A 145 -33.19 -5.99 34.88
CA PRO A 145 -33.94 -5.96 36.14
C PRO A 145 -33.23 -5.21 37.28
N GLN A 146 -31.89 -5.13 37.23
CA GLN A 146 -31.06 -4.39 38.19
C GLN A 146 -31.00 -2.88 37.88
N GLY A 147 -31.70 -2.39 36.86
CA GLY A 147 -31.74 -0.97 36.51
C GLY A 147 -30.62 -0.49 35.59
N ILE A 148 -29.78 -1.39 35.08
CA ILE A 148 -28.57 -1.05 34.33
C ILE A 148 -28.82 -1.16 32.82
N TRP A 149 -28.32 -0.22 32.02
CA TRP A 149 -28.44 -0.27 30.56
C TRP A 149 -27.47 -1.26 29.92
N ARG A 150 -27.97 -2.03 28.94
CA ARG A 150 -27.17 -2.96 28.12
C ARG A 150 -27.63 -2.92 26.67
N ILE A 151 -26.69 -3.13 25.75
CA ILE A 151 -26.96 -3.22 24.30
C ILE A 151 -27.60 -4.57 23.99
N THR A 152 -28.80 -4.53 23.41
CA THR A 152 -29.57 -5.71 22.99
C THR A 152 -29.62 -5.88 21.48
N GLY A 153 -29.24 -4.87 20.71
CA GLY A 153 -29.15 -4.95 19.24
C GLY A 153 -28.00 -4.11 18.70
N LEU A 154 -27.12 -4.76 17.94
CA LEU A 154 -26.00 -4.15 17.23
C LEU A 154 -26.37 -3.89 15.77
N PRO A 155 -25.79 -2.86 15.12
CA PRO A 155 -25.86 -2.71 13.67
C PRO A 155 -25.31 -3.97 12.98
N GLY A 156 -26.14 -4.69 12.23
CA GLY A 156 -25.78 -5.97 11.59
C GLY A 156 -26.02 -7.24 12.43
N GLY A 157 -26.57 -7.12 13.64
CA GLY A 157 -26.96 -8.26 14.48
C GLY A 157 -25.77 -9.04 15.05
N ASP A 158 -25.91 -10.36 15.20
CA ASP A 158 -24.89 -11.23 15.83
C ASP A 158 -23.57 -11.30 15.04
N LYS A 159 -23.59 -10.96 13.74
CA LYS A 159 -22.42 -10.88 12.86
C LYS A 159 -21.87 -9.46 12.71
N ALA A 160 -22.26 -8.55 13.59
CA ALA A 160 -21.76 -7.18 13.56
C ALA A 160 -20.23 -7.15 13.60
N GLY A 161 -19.62 -6.43 12.66
CA GLY A 161 -18.19 -6.14 12.69
C GLY A 161 -17.85 -5.10 13.76
N LEU A 162 -16.58 -4.70 13.78
CA LEU A 162 -16.10 -3.61 14.62
C LEU A 162 -16.32 -2.27 13.92
N ILE A 163 -16.53 -1.21 14.71
CA ILE A 163 -16.49 0.17 14.25
C ILE A 163 -15.36 0.84 15.01
N LEU A 164 -14.22 1.03 14.34
CA LEU A 164 -12.98 1.52 14.94
C LEU A 164 -12.60 2.85 14.28
N THR A 165 -11.97 3.76 15.02
CA THR A 165 -11.34 4.92 14.39
C THR A 165 -10.03 4.50 13.70
N LYS A 166 -9.51 5.34 12.81
CA LYS A 166 -8.17 5.16 12.23
C LYS A 166 -7.11 4.94 13.32
N ASP A 167 -7.13 5.77 14.35
CA ASP A 167 -6.22 5.65 15.49
C ASP A 167 -6.37 4.31 16.25
N ASP A 168 -7.60 3.80 16.39
CA ASP A 168 -7.83 2.50 17.02
C ASP A 168 -7.27 1.36 16.17
N VAL A 169 -7.42 1.43 14.84
CA VAL A 169 -6.81 0.46 13.91
C VAL A 169 -5.28 0.49 14.01
N GLU A 170 -4.66 1.67 13.99
CA GLU A 170 -3.20 1.84 14.09
C GLU A 170 -2.64 1.30 15.42
N ARG A 171 -3.40 1.43 16.52
CA ARG A 171 -2.99 0.89 17.82
C ARG A 171 -3.21 -0.62 17.94
N SER A 172 -4.36 -1.12 17.47
CA SER A 172 -4.84 -2.49 17.74
C SER A 172 -4.53 -3.50 16.64
N MET A 173 -4.11 -3.04 15.46
CA MET A 173 -3.78 -3.89 14.32
C MET A 173 -2.37 -3.58 13.81
N ARG A 174 -1.83 -4.50 13.02
CA ARG A 174 -0.56 -4.33 12.30
C ARG A 174 -0.76 -4.63 10.84
N THR A 175 -0.12 -3.82 10.03
CA THR A 175 -0.09 -4.01 8.59
C THR A 175 1.08 -4.92 8.23
N VAL A 176 0.80 -6.08 7.66
CA VAL A 176 1.80 -7.09 7.29
C VAL A 176 1.55 -7.58 5.87
N ASN A 177 2.58 -8.06 5.18
CA ASN A 177 2.43 -8.69 3.87
C ASN A 177 2.42 -10.22 3.98
N LEU A 178 1.46 -10.86 3.33
CA LEU A 178 1.53 -12.27 2.97
C LEU A 178 2.17 -12.37 1.59
N TYR A 179 3.14 -13.26 1.41
CA TYR A 179 3.79 -13.43 0.11
C TYR A 179 3.19 -14.64 -0.60
N PHE A 180 2.96 -14.51 -1.91
CA PHE A 180 2.46 -15.57 -2.80
C PHE A 180 3.26 -15.56 -4.10
N PHE A 181 3.23 -16.63 -4.89
CA PHE A 181 3.96 -16.67 -6.15
C PHE A 181 3.19 -15.98 -7.28
N ALA A 182 3.91 -15.23 -8.10
CA ALA A 182 3.45 -14.84 -9.43
C ALA A 182 3.31 -16.09 -10.33
N PRO A 183 2.61 -15.99 -11.48
CA PRO A 183 2.45 -17.11 -12.42
C PRO A 183 3.76 -17.70 -12.96
N ASP A 184 4.87 -16.94 -12.91
CA ASP A 184 6.22 -17.43 -13.23
C ASP A 184 6.76 -18.46 -12.22
N ARG A 185 6.06 -18.64 -11.08
CA ARG A 185 6.41 -19.52 -9.96
C ARG A 185 7.79 -19.27 -9.37
N HIS A 186 8.30 -18.06 -9.55
CA HIS A 186 9.60 -17.64 -9.05
C HIS A 186 9.50 -16.33 -8.25
N THR A 187 8.85 -15.32 -8.80
CA THR A 187 8.73 -14.00 -8.15
C THR A 187 7.65 -14.03 -7.09
N LEU A 188 7.92 -13.51 -5.88
CA LEU A 188 6.88 -13.34 -4.88
C LEU A 188 6.11 -12.02 -5.08
N VAL A 189 4.84 -12.05 -4.74
CA VAL A 189 3.90 -10.94 -4.80
C VAL A 189 3.40 -10.67 -3.37
N PRO A 190 3.57 -9.45 -2.85
CA PRO A 190 3.08 -9.11 -1.54
C PRO A 190 1.59 -8.77 -1.57
N ASN A 191 0.86 -9.39 -0.66
CA ASN A 191 -0.51 -9.09 -0.32
C ASN A 191 -0.55 -8.47 1.08
N GLY A 192 -0.70 -7.14 1.16
CA GLY A 192 -0.88 -6.44 2.43
C GLY A 192 -2.20 -6.82 3.11
N ILE A 193 -2.16 -7.05 4.42
CA ILE A 193 -3.32 -7.30 5.27
C ILE A 193 -3.18 -6.54 6.60
N PHE A 194 -4.31 -6.18 7.20
CA PHE A 194 -4.39 -5.76 8.60
C PHE A 194 -4.64 -6.98 9.49
N LEU A 195 -3.73 -7.22 10.43
CA LEU A 195 -3.77 -8.33 11.37
C LEU A 195 -3.96 -7.79 12.79
N PRO A 196 -4.99 -8.21 13.54
CA PRO A 196 -5.16 -7.80 14.93
C PRO A 196 -3.95 -8.19 15.81
N VAL A 197 -3.59 -7.32 16.75
CA VAL A 197 -2.56 -7.61 17.76
C VAL A 197 -3.21 -7.76 19.11
N VAL A 198 -3.35 -9.00 19.57
CA VAL A 198 -3.77 -9.31 20.95
C VAL A 198 -2.57 -9.21 21.88
N ASN A 199 -1.49 -9.91 21.52
CA ASN A 199 -0.19 -9.86 22.17
C ASN A 199 0.89 -10.27 21.17
N ARG A 200 2.15 -9.90 21.43
CA ARG A 200 3.26 -10.20 20.53
C ARG A 200 3.53 -11.69 20.37
N GLN A 201 3.30 -12.49 21.41
CA GLN A 201 3.56 -13.93 21.41
C GLN A 201 2.66 -14.71 20.44
N THR A 202 1.45 -14.22 20.16
CA THR A 202 0.50 -14.89 19.27
C THR A 202 0.60 -14.44 17.81
N LEU A 203 1.28 -13.31 17.54
CA LEU A 203 1.37 -12.69 16.22
C LEU A 203 2.00 -13.63 15.15
N PRO A 204 3.12 -14.34 15.40
CA PRO A 204 3.67 -15.31 14.45
C PRO A 204 2.66 -16.39 14.05
N THR A 205 1.90 -16.90 15.03
CA THR A 205 0.87 -17.92 14.79
C THR A 205 -0.26 -17.37 13.93
N GLN A 206 -0.72 -16.14 14.20
CA GLN A 206 -1.77 -15.50 13.42
C GLN A 206 -1.31 -15.20 12.00
N LEU A 207 -0.08 -14.74 11.83
CA LEU A 207 0.52 -14.46 10.52
C LEU A 207 0.59 -15.72 9.65
N VAL A 208 1.09 -16.83 10.19
CA VAL A 208 1.14 -18.10 9.44
C VAL A 208 -0.25 -18.64 9.15
N ARG A 209 -1.22 -18.51 10.06
CA ARG A 209 -2.62 -18.87 9.78
C ARG A 209 -3.23 -18.03 8.65
N ALA A 210 -2.92 -16.74 8.61
CA ALA A 210 -3.36 -15.86 7.54
C ALA A 210 -2.73 -16.28 6.19
N LEU A 211 -1.43 -16.58 6.16
CA LEU A 211 -0.74 -17.10 4.97
C LEU A 211 -1.38 -18.38 4.44
N LEU A 212 -1.64 -19.35 5.32
CA LEU A 212 -2.27 -20.63 4.97
C LEU A 212 -3.74 -20.50 4.54
N SER A 213 -4.40 -19.38 4.89
CA SER A 213 -5.77 -19.10 4.44
C SER A 213 -5.83 -18.65 2.97
N GLY A 214 -4.68 -18.31 2.38
CA GLY A 214 -4.57 -17.82 0.99
C GLY A 214 -4.61 -16.30 0.87
N PRO A 215 -4.52 -15.78 -0.38
CA PRO A 215 -4.55 -14.35 -0.63
C PRO A 215 -5.92 -13.74 -0.32
N THR A 216 -5.94 -12.43 -0.13
CA THR A 216 -7.16 -11.63 -0.07
C THR A 216 -7.89 -11.66 -1.41
N SER A 217 -9.20 -11.41 -1.35
CA SER A 217 -10.12 -11.56 -2.46
C SER A 217 -9.71 -10.85 -3.77
N TRP A 218 -9.04 -9.69 -3.68
CA TRP A 218 -8.66 -8.92 -4.87
C TRP A 218 -7.47 -9.51 -5.64
N LEU A 219 -6.60 -10.31 -5.01
CA LEU A 219 -5.47 -10.99 -5.67
C LEU A 219 -5.81 -12.41 -6.14
N ASN A 220 -7.02 -12.90 -5.86
CA ASN A 220 -7.45 -14.23 -6.32
C ASN A 220 -7.29 -14.40 -7.83
N GLY A 221 -6.70 -15.52 -8.24
CA GLY A 221 -6.46 -15.85 -9.65
C GLY A 221 -5.27 -15.12 -10.28
N ALA A 222 -4.60 -14.21 -9.55
CA ALA A 222 -3.39 -13.53 -10.01
C ALA A 222 -2.11 -14.14 -9.42
N VAL A 223 -2.25 -14.83 -8.28
CA VAL A 223 -1.15 -15.41 -7.51
C VAL A 223 -1.45 -16.85 -7.10
N ASP A 224 -0.39 -17.62 -6.86
CA ASP A 224 -0.44 -19.01 -6.41
C ASP A 224 0.15 -19.17 -5.01
N SER A 225 -0.48 -20.01 -4.18
CA SER A 225 0.12 -20.47 -2.92
C SER A 225 0.92 -21.75 -3.14
N ALA A 226 2.11 -21.82 -2.56
CA ALA A 226 2.92 -23.04 -2.53
C ALA A 226 2.39 -24.08 -1.52
N PHE A 227 1.58 -23.63 -0.55
CA PHE A 227 0.93 -24.53 0.41
C PHE A 227 -0.29 -25.20 -0.23
N PRO A 228 -0.38 -26.54 -0.19
CA PRO A 228 -1.57 -27.25 -0.64
C PRO A 228 -2.83 -26.79 0.11
N ASN A 229 -3.96 -26.73 -0.60
CA ASN A 229 -5.26 -26.38 -0.02
C ASN A 229 -5.60 -27.27 1.19
N GLY A 230 -6.05 -26.65 2.28
CA GLY A 230 -6.37 -27.34 3.52
C GLY A 230 -5.17 -27.61 4.45
N THR A 231 -3.97 -27.14 4.09
CA THR A 231 -2.82 -27.16 5.00
C THR A 231 -3.11 -26.31 6.24
N GLN A 232 -2.89 -26.87 7.42
CA GLN A 232 -3.11 -26.20 8.71
C GLN A 232 -1.87 -26.31 9.60
N LEU A 233 -1.79 -25.45 10.61
CA LEU A 233 -0.84 -25.62 11.71
C LEU A 233 -1.31 -26.74 12.64
N ARG A 234 -0.37 -27.56 13.13
CA ARG A 234 -0.62 -28.59 14.17
C ARG A 234 -0.62 -28.02 15.59
N GLY A 235 -0.08 -26.81 15.77
CA GLY A 235 0.02 -26.11 17.04
C GLY A 235 0.33 -24.63 16.83
N PRO A 236 0.53 -23.86 17.92
CA PRO A 236 1.10 -22.52 17.78
C PRO A 236 2.50 -22.58 17.16
N VAL A 237 2.89 -21.51 16.48
CA VAL A 237 4.29 -21.31 16.07
C VAL A 237 5.12 -21.14 17.33
N ASP A 238 6.08 -22.03 17.52
CA ASP A 238 6.96 -22.06 18.69
C ASP A 238 8.21 -21.23 18.41
N ILE A 239 8.55 -20.31 19.31
CA ILE A 239 9.74 -19.47 19.17
C ILE A 239 10.70 -19.81 20.31
N ASP A 240 11.86 -20.36 19.93
CA ASP A 240 12.98 -20.60 20.83
C ASP A 240 14.14 -19.67 20.42
N ASN A 241 14.47 -18.72 21.29
CA ASN A 241 15.35 -17.58 20.99
C ASN A 241 14.89 -16.79 19.76
N ASP A 242 15.61 -16.89 18.65
CA ASP A 242 15.35 -16.22 17.36
C ASP A 242 14.80 -17.17 16.29
N VAL A 243 14.49 -18.42 16.65
CA VAL A 243 14.09 -19.50 15.74
C VAL A 243 12.60 -19.81 15.85
N ALA A 244 11.83 -19.53 14.80
CA ALA A 244 10.44 -19.93 14.70
C ALA A 244 10.29 -21.35 14.14
N THR A 245 9.66 -22.26 14.87
CA THR A 245 9.29 -23.61 14.41
C THR A 245 7.83 -23.63 13.98
N VAL A 246 7.61 -23.93 12.70
CA VAL A 246 6.29 -24.01 12.07
C VAL A 246 5.97 -25.47 11.76
N ASP A 247 5.07 -26.10 12.52
CA ASP A 247 4.64 -27.49 12.28
C ASP A 247 3.28 -27.54 11.57
N LEU A 248 3.30 -28.06 10.34
CA LEU A 248 2.15 -28.17 9.46
C LEU A 248 1.56 -29.58 9.45
N THR A 249 0.28 -29.69 9.10
CA THR A 249 -0.39 -30.97 8.87
C THR A 249 0.26 -31.75 7.73
N ALA A 250 0.14 -33.09 7.75
CA ALA A 250 0.76 -33.98 6.76
C ALA A 250 0.38 -33.68 5.29
N GLY A 251 -0.78 -33.05 5.06
CA GLY A 251 -1.21 -32.60 3.71
C GLY A 251 -0.22 -31.65 3.04
N ALA A 252 0.61 -30.93 3.80
CA ALA A 252 1.66 -30.07 3.25
C ALA A 252 2.72 -30.83 2.45
N ARG A 253 2.87 -32.16 2.63
CA ARG A 253 3.83 -32.99 1.86
C ARG A 253 3.51 -33.06 0.36
N ALA A 254 2.28 -32.71 -0.04
CA ALA A 254 1.92 -32.61 -1.46
C ALA A 254 2.46 -31.33 -2.13
N GLY A 255 2.97 -30.39 -1.34
CA GLY A 255 3.53 -29.13 -1.81
C GLY A 255 5.01 -29.23 -2.16
N ASP A 256 5.51 -28.19 -2.81
CA ASP A 256 6.91 -28.01 -3.14
C ASP A 256 7.64 -27.38 -1.94
N VAL A 257 8.58 -28.11 -1.34
CA VAL A 257 9.26 -27.68 -0.11
C VAL A 257 10.07 -26.41 -0.32
N GLU A 258 10.69 -26.24 -1.49
CA GLU A 258 11.49 -25.06 -1.83
C GLU A 258 10.59 -23.82 -1.87
N ARG A 259 9.49 -23.89 -2.62
CA ARG A 259 8.54 -22.78 -2.73
C ARG A 259 7.79 -22.49 -1.43
N MET A 260 7.40 -23.53 -0.67
CA MET A 260 6.85 -23.33 0.67
C MET A 260 7.85 -22.62 1.59
N SER A 261 9.14 -22.96 1.48
CA SER A 261 10.21 -22.34 2.27
C SER A 261 10.41 -20.87 1.91
N ALA A 262 10.48 -20.54 0.62
CA ALA A 262 10.57 -19.15 0.16
C ALA A 262 9.36 -18.32 0.62
N GLN A 263 8.15 -18.82 0.40
CA GLN A 263 6.91 -18.13 0.78
C GLN A 263 6.82 -17.87 2.29
N LEU A 264 7.19 -18.87 3.10
CA LEU A 264 7.19 -18.75 4.57
C LEU A 264 8.29 -17.80 5.05
N GLY A 265 9.51 -17.95 4.56
CA GLY A 265 10.66 -17.13 4.94
C GLY A 265 10.42 -15.64 4.70
N TRP A 266 9.91 -15.29 3.52
CA TRP A 266 9.55 -13.90 3.20
C TRP A 266 8.43 -13.34 4.08
N THR A 267 7.44 -14.17 4.42
CA THR A 267 6.35 -13.77 5.31
C THR A 267 6.85 -13.51 6.74
N LEU A 268 7.66 -14.43 7.29
CA LEU A 268 8.19 -14.34 8.66
C LEU A 268 9.25 -13.24 8.83
N ARG A 269 9.98 -12.86 7.78
CA ARG A 269 11.02 -11.83 7.80
C ARG A 269 10.58 -10.48 8.38
N GLN A 270 9.29 -10.20 8.37
CA GLN A 270 8.73 -8.93 8.86
C GLN A 270 8.64 -8.85 10.39
N LEU A 271 8.84 -9.96 11.09
CA LEU A 271 8.81 -10.05 12.56
C LEU A 271 10.25 -10.03 13.10
N SER A 272 10.68 -8.94 13.75
CA SER A 272 12.08 -8.77 14.16
C SER A 272 12.55 -9.82 15.17
N GLU A 273 11.64 -10.41 15.95
CA GLU A 273 11.96 -11.47 16.88
C GLU A 273 12.34 -12.79 16.19
N ILE A 274 12.06 -12.92 14.88
CA ILE A 274 12.35 -14.11 14.07
C ILE A 274 13.49 -13.78 13.10
N GLN A 275 14.69 -14.32 13.39
CA GLN A 275 15.84 -14.21 12.47
C GLN A 275 16.01 -15.50 11.65
N ARG A 276 15.53 -16.61 12.19
CA ARG A 276 15.63 -17.94 11.59
C ARG A 276 14.33 -18.71 11.79
N TRP A 277 14.12 -19.74 10.99
CA TRP A 277 12.90 -20.54 11.06
C TRP A 277 13.15 -21.99 10.64
N ARG A 278 12.24 -22.88 11.04
CA ARG A 278 12.27 -24.33 10.76
C ARG A 278 10.89 -24.81 10.35
N LEU A 279 10.82 -25.56 9.24
CA LEU A 279 9.61 -26.25 8.82
C LEU A 279 9.52 -27.64 9.43
N ARG A 280 8.34 -28.01 9.94
CA ARG A 280 7.97 -29.39 10.22
C ARG A 280 6.69 -29.74 9.48
N ILE A 281 6.58 -30.98 9.02
CA ILE A 281 5.36 -31.51 8.40
C ILE A 281 5.02 -32.84 9.09
N GLY A 282 3.87 -32.89 9.75
CA GLY A 282 3.50 -34.04 10.57
C GLY A 282 4.47 -34.29 11.72
N GLY A 283 5.17 -33.25 12.20
CA GLY A 283 6.14 -33.33 13.31
C GLY A 283 7.56 -33.66 12.89
N GLU A 284 7.78 -34.03 11.63
CA GLU A 284 9.10 -34.30 11.08
C GLU A 284 9.69 -33.02 10.47
N THR A 285 10.95 -32.73 10.74
CA THR A 285 11.65 -31.60 10.12
C THR A 285 11.83 -31.86 8.63
N VAL A 286 11.45 -30.89 7.80
CA VAL A 286 11.57 -30.95 6.35
C VAL A 286 12.36 -29.73 5.88
N THR A 287 13.21 -29.91 4.88
CA THR A 287 14.14 -28.87 4.41
C THR A 287 14.21 -28.89 2.89
N ALA A 288 14.36 -27.72 2.28
CA ALA A 288 14.67 -27.62 0.86
C ALA A 288 16.03 -28.27 0.54
N GLU A 289 16.19 -28.76 -0.69
CA GLU A 289 17.44 -29.42 -1.10
C GLU A 289 18.62 -28.45 -0.99
N GLY A 290 19.74 -28.92 -0.43
CA GLY A 290 20.95 -28.10 -0.25
C GLY A 290 20.89 -27.05 0.87
N MET A 291 19.78 -26.94 1.60
CA MET A 291 19.60 -25.96 2.68
C MET A 291 19.74 -26.61 4.07
N ASP A 292 20.07 -25.78 5.07
CA ASP A 292 20.05 -26.19 6.47
C ASP A 292 18.63 -26.33 7.00
N SER A 293 18.43 -27.25 7.96
CA SER A 293 17.12 -27.47 8.61
C SER A 293 16.58 -26.26 9.36
N THR A 294 17.45 -25.28 9.65
CA THR A 294 17.09 -24.00 10.26
C THR A 294 17.60 -22.92 9.31
N GLN A 295 16.68 -22.24 8.64
CA GLN A 295 16.97 -21.30 7.57
C GLN A 295 16.88 -19.87 8.08
N SER A 296 17.69 -18.95 7.53
CA SER A 296 17.48 -17.52 7.76
C SER A 296 16.19 -17.04 7.10
N VAL A 297 15.54 -16.03 7.68
CA VAL A 297 14.42 -15.33 7.02
C VAL A 297 14.87 -14.56 5.75
N TYR A 298 16.18 -14.42 5.53
CA TYR A 298 16.79 -13.83 4.34
C TYR A 298 17.33 -14.86 3.33
N ALA A 299 17.02 -16.15 3.50
CA ALA A 299 17.62 -17.24 2.73
C ALA A 299 17.18 -17.36 1.26
N TRP A 300 16.15 -16.61 0.84
CA TRP A 300 15.51 -16.70 -0.48
C TRP A 300 15.50 -15.36 -1.25
N PRO A 301 16.65 -14.67 -1.41
CA PRO A 301 16.70 -13.34 -2.03
C PRO A 301 16.29 -13.32 -3.52
N GLU A 302 16.42 -14.43 -4.23
CA GLU A 302 16.06 -14.60 -5.64
C GLU A 302 14.57 -14.45 -5.90
N ASN A 303 13.71 -14.81 -4.94
CA ASN A 303 12.26 -14.68 -5.05
C ASN A 303 11.75 -13.27 -4.75
N SER A 304 12.63 -12.27 -4.64
CA SER A 304 12.23 -10.92 -4.23
C SER A 304 11.17 -10.31 -5.17
N PRO A 305 10.11 -9.68 -4.62
CA PRO A 305 9.12 -8.96 -5.43
C PRO A 305 9.69 -7.77 -6.22
N ASP A 306 10.82 -7.21 -5.79
CA ASP A 306 11.52 -6.13 -6.48
C ASP A 306 12.44 -6.65 -7.61
N GLY A 307 12.54 -7.98 -7.77
CA GLY A 307 13.54 -8.66 -8.58
C GLY A 307 14.89 -8.81 -7.86
N PRO A 308 15.88 -9.48 -8.49
CA PRO A 308 17.19 -9.72 -7.90
C PRO A 308 17.90 -8.42 -7.51
N ASP A 309 18.58 -8.46 -6.36
CA ASP A 309 19.10 -7.28 -5.65
C ASP A 309 19.95 -6.36 -6.55
N ALA A 310 19.55 -5.08 -6.63
CA ALA A 310 20.17 -4.06 -7.49
C ALA A 310 21.62 -3.74 -7.08
N LYS A 311 22.15 -4.32 -6.01
CA LYS A 311 23.57 -4.18 -5.62
C LYS A 311 24.51 -4.92 -6.57
N ASN A 312 24.03 -5.97 -7.26
CA ASN A 312 24.83 -6.77 -8.20
C ASN A 312 24.67 -6.36 -9.68
N LYS A 313 23.67 -5.53 -10.00
CA LYS A 313 23.57 -4.86 -11.31
C LYS A 313 24.07 -3.44 -11.11
N GLY A 314 25.10 -3.01 -11.84
CA GLY A 314 25.64 -1.64 -11.76
C GLY A 314 24.52 -0.59 -11.75
N HIS A 315 24.74 0.53 -11.05
CA HIS A 315 23.75 1.60 -10.78
C HIS A 315 22.58 1.64 -11.78
N GLN A 316 21.34 1.44 -11.29
CA GLN A 316 20.14 1.65 -12.11
C GLN A 316 20.18 3.09 -12.65
N ASN A 317 20.48 3.23 -13.94
CA ASN A 317 20.54 4.53 -14.58
C ASN A 317 19.12 5.09 -14.68
N ALA A 318 18.92 6.29 -14.13
CA ALA A 318 17.74 7.07 -14.46
C ALA A 318 17.87 7.59 -15.88
N TYR A 319 16.76 7.57 -16.62
CA TYR A 319 16.60 8.20 -17.93
C TYR A 319 15.66 9.38 -17.80
N MET A 320 15.87 10.42 -18.60
CA MET A 320 15.05 11.63 -18.58
C MET A 320 15.19 12.37 -19.90
N VAL A 321 14.30 13.31 -20.16
CA VAL A 321 14.40 14.19 -21.33
C VAL A 321 15.20 15.42 -20.93
N GLY A 322 16.34 15.63 -21.56
CA GLY A 322 17.18 16.81 -21.32
C GLY A 322 16.62 18.07 -21.96
N GLU A 323 17.27 19.22 -21.73
CA GLU A 323 16.88 20.52 -22.28
C GLU A 323 16.80 20.54 -23.82
N THR A 324 17.62 19.75 -24.50
CA THR A 324 17.61 19.59 -25.96
C THR A 324 16.43 18.76 -26.49
N GLY A 325 15.59 18.23 -25.60
CA GLY A 325 14.52 17.30 -25.92
C GLY A 325 14.97 15.86 -26.15
N ALA A 326 16.28 15.57 -26.05
CA ALA A 326 16.81 14.22 -26.23
C ALA A 326 16.78 13.41 -24.93
N LEU A 327 16.52 12.10 -25.06
CA LEU A 327 16.69 11.13 -23.98
C LEU A 327 18.15 11.11 -23.50
N GLY A 328 18.33 11.27 -22.19
CA GLY A 328 19.63 11.28 -21.54
C GLY A 328 19.64 10.61 -20.17
N THR A 329 20.82 10.54 -19.58
CA THR A 329 21.06 10.06 -18.21
C THR A 329 21.68 11.16 -17.37
N LEU A 330 21.40 11.16 -16.06
CA LEU A 330 21.97 12.14 -15.14
C LEU A 330 23.43 11.77 -14.82
N ARG A 331 24.38 12.67 -15.12
CA ARG A 331 25.76 12.55 -14.63
C ARG A 331 26.15 13.83 -13.91
N GLY A 332 26.42 13.72 -12.61
CA GLY A 332 26.51 14.89 -11.74
C GLY A 332 25.19 15.67 -11.77
N ASP A 333 25.29 16.94 -12.16
CA ASP A 333 24.19 17.91 -12.15
C ASP A 333 23.64 18.22 -13.54
N ARG A 334 23.98 17.40 -14.55
CA ARG A 334 23.56 17.60 -15.94
C ARG A 334 23.02 16.32 -16.58
N VAL A 335 22.07 16.50 -17.48
CA VAL A 335 21.54 15.42 -18.32
C VAL A 335 22.45 15.26 -19.54
N HIS A 336 23.01 14.08 -19.73
CA HIS A 336 23.84 13.73 -20.87
C HIS A 336 23.05 12.87 -21.86
N PRO A 337 22.90 13.30 -23.13
CA PRO A 337 22.17 12.52 -24.13
C PRO A 337 22.74 11.11 -24.31
N VAL A 338 21.85 10.13 -24.43
CA VAL A 338 22.20 8.72 -24.73
C VAL A 338 21.65 8.26 -26.07
N VAL A 339 20.49 8.78 -26.48
CA VAL A 339 19.94 8.63 -27.83
C VAL A 339 20.05 9.98 -28.54
N THR A 340 20.55 9.98 -29.76
CA THR A 340 20.64 11.18 -30.60
C THR A 340 19.65 11.13 -31.77
N GLY A 341 19.24 12.30 -32.27
CA GLY A 341 18.27 12.42 -33.37
C GLY A 341 16.79 12.33 -32.94
N PRO A 342 15.86 12.27 -33.91
CA PRO A 342 14.42 12.26 -33.65
C PRO A 342 13.94 11.13 -32.73
N ALA A 343 14.66 10.01 -32.73
CA ALA A 343 14.38 8.88 -31.87
C ALA A 343 14.57 9.17 -30.37
N GLY A 344 15.32 10.21 -30.03
CA GLY A 344 15.47 10.70 -28.66
C GLY A 344 14.41 11.73 -28.25
N ALA A 345 13.62 12.27 -29.20
CA ALA A 345 12.65 13.35 -28.98
C ALA A 345 11.28 12.80 -28.51
N LEU A 346 11.30 12.03 -27.42
CA LEU A 346 10.12 11.43 -26.80
C LEU A 346 9.75 12.17 -25.52
N SER A 347 8.46 12.24 -25.21
CA SER A 347 7.98 12.61 -23.87
C SER A 347 7.67 11.34 -23.08
N ARG A 348 7.70 11.42 -21.74
CA ARG A 348 7.37 10.30 -20.85
C ARG A 348 8.07 8.96 -21.21
N PRO A 349 9.41 8.93 -21.27
CA PRO A 349 10.14 7.76 -21.74
C PRO A 349 10.06 6.59 -20.77
N ALA A 350 10.13 5.38 -21.31
CA ALA A 350 10.19 4.13 -20.58
C ALA A 350 11.17 3.18 -21.28
N VAL A 351 12.24 2.80 -20.59
CA VAL A 351 13.28 1.88 -21.08
C VAL A 351 12.95 0.45 -20.66
N SER A 352 13.14 -0.50 -21.58
CA SER A 352 12.90 -1.93 -21.36
C SER A 352 13.87 -2.53 -20.32
N PRO A 353 13.51 -3.62 -19.61
CA PRO A 353 14.35 -4.23 -18.58
C PRO A 353 15.74 -4.70 -19.07
N ASP A 354 15.85 -5.05 -20.35
CA ASP A 354 17.09 -5.46 -21.02
C ASP A 354 17.90 -4.28 -21.60
N TYR A 355 17.42 -3.04 -21.45
CA TYR A 355 18.01 -1.82 -22.01
C TYR A 355 18.14 -1.83 -23.54
N GLY A 356 17.41 -2.71 -24.24
CA GLY A 356 17.45 -2.84 -25.69
C GLY A 356 16.55 -1.85 -26.44
N GLU A 357 15.43 -1.43 -25.85
CA GLU A 357 14.42 -0.58 -26.48
C GLU A 357 13.93 0.52 -25.51
N VAL A 358 13.60 1.69 -26.06
CA VAL A 358 12.87 2.75 -25.36
C VAL A 358 11.50 2.94 -26.00
N ALA A 359 10.48 3.10 -25.18
CA ALA A 359 9.16 3.55 -25.57
C ALA A 359 8.91 4.95 -25.00
N GLY A 360 8.07 5.74 -25.65
CA GLY A 360 7.65 7.04 -25.15
C GLY A 360 6.46 7.56 -25.93
N LEU A 361 6.01 8.75 -25.57
CA LEU A 361 4.89 9.41 -26.20
C LEU A 361 5.36 10.47 -27.20
N GLY A 362 4.65 10.57 -28.32
CA GLY A 362 4.75 11.72 -29.22
C GLY A 362 4.36 13.03 -28.50
N SER A 363 4.69 14.18 -29.08
CA SER A 363 4.48 15.50 -28.44
C SER A 363 3.02 15.80 -28.04
N ALA A 364 2.04 15.30 -28.81
CA ALA A 364 0.62 15.42 -28.50
C ALA A 364 0.07 14.26 -27.66
N HIS A 365 0.90 13.30 -27.26
CA HIS A 365 0.52 12.09 -26.50
C HIS A 365 -0.52 11.20 -27.20
N ASP A 366 -0.77 11.41 -28.49
CA ASP A 366 -1.66 10.63 -29.35
C ASP A 366 -0.94 9.47 -30.07
N GLN A 367 0.37 9.35 -29.87
CA GLN A 367 1.20 8.29 -30.42
C GLN A 367 2.07 7.66 -29.35
N VAL A 368 2.19 6.33 -29.40
CA VAL A 368 3.26 5.60 -28.71
C VAL A 368 4.35 5.32 -29.73
N VAL A 369 5.56 5.77 -29.44
CA VAL A 369 6.74 5.60 -30.30
C VAL A 369 7.73 4.69 -29.58
N VAL A 370 8.35 3.79 -30.34
CA VAL A 370 9.44 2.95 -29.85
C VAL A 370 10.71 3.21 -30.65
N ALA A 371 11.85 3.13 -29.99
CA ALA A 371 13.16 3.28 -30.61
C ALA A 371 14.18 2.28 -30.05
N ALA A 372 15.05 1.79 -30.94
CA ALA A 372 16.14 0.89 -30.58
C ALA A 372 17.37 1.13 -31.49
N PRO A 373 18.60 0.92 -30.98
CA PRO A 373 18.94 0.63 -29.57
C PRO A 373 18.81 1.87 -28.66
N VAL A 374 18.81 1.69 -27.32
CA VAL A 374 18.71 2.78 -26.31
C VAL A 374 19.96 3.68 -26.26
N SER A 375 21.00 3.37 -27.04
CA SER A 375 22.20 4.21 -27.13
C SER A 375 22.67 4.41 -28.58
N GLY A 376 23.14 5.61 -28.90
CA GLY A 376 23.63 5.94 -30.24
C GLY A 376 22.53 6.31 -31.22
N ALA A 377 22.68 5.88 -32.48
CA ALA A 377 21.74 6.16 -33.56
C ALA A 377 20.57 5.14 -33.53
N ALA A 378 19.53 5.49 -32.78
CA ALA A 378 18.33 4.67 -32.66
C ALA A 378 17.38 4.87 -33.86
N ALA A 379 16.82 3.78 -34.37
CA ALA A 379 15.71 3.84 -35.31
C ALA A 379 14.40 3.93 -34.53
N SER A 380 13.58 4.94 -34.80
CA SER A 380 12.26 5.11 -34.19
C SER A 380 11.12 4.74 -35.14
N ARG A 381 10.05 4.17 -34.60
CA ARG A 381 8.79 3.95 -35.32
C ARG A 381 7.59 4.20 -34.41
N VAL A 382 6.49 4.66 -35.01
CA VAL A 382 5.20 4.71 -34.33
C VAL A 382 4.70 3.28 -34.12
N LEU A 383 4.36 2.94 -32.88
CA LEU A 383 3.82 1.65 -32.49
C LEU A 383 2.28 1.66 -32.46
N LEU A 384 1.70 2.73 -31.91
CA LEU A 384 0.26 2.91 -31.79
C LEU A 384 -0.11 4.36 -32.14
N ASN A 385 -1.26 4.54 -32.79
CA ASN A 385 -1.94 5.82 -32.94
C ASN A 385 -3.24 5.76 -32.13
N ALA A 386 -3.53 6.83 -31.41
CA ALA A 386 -4.75 6.97 -30.65
C ALA A 386 -5.91 7.23 -31.62
N ARG A 387 -7.11 6.82 -31.21
CA ARG A 387 -8.35 7.30 -31.81
C ARG A 387 -8.50 8.79 -31.59
N GLU A 388 -9.34 9.42 -32.42
CA GLU A 388 -9.61 10.85 -32.31
C GLU A 388 -10.06 11.23 -30.89
N GLY A 389 -9.48 12.28 -30.33
CA GLY A 389 -9.76 12.74 -28.97
C GLY A 389 -9.13 11.92 -27.84
N ALA A 390 -8.50 10.78 -28.13
CA ALA A 390 -7.82 9.96 -27.14
C ALA A 390 -6.34 10.33 -26.99
N ARG A 391 -5.77 10.02 -25.83
CA ARG A 391 -4.33 10.12 -25.53
C ARG A 391 -3.84 8.84 -24.87
N PHE A 392 -2.55 8.59 -24.94
CA PHE A 392 -1.92 7.48 -24.25
C PHE A 392 -1.35 7.92 -22.90
N THR A 393 -1.48 7.05 -21.90
CA THR A 393 -0.67 7.15 -20.69
C THR A 393 0.78 6.83 -21.01
N ALA A 394 1.70 7.40 -20.23
CA ALA A 394 3.12 7.07 -20.29
C ALA A 394 3.33 5.54 -20.28
N PRO A 395 4.14 4.97 -21.20
CA PRO A 395 4.32 3.52 -21.27
C PRO A 395 4.97 2.94 -20.02
N SER A 396 4.68 1.67 -19.73
CA SER A 396 5.25 0.93 -18.61
C SER A 396 5.73 -0.44 -19.08
N TRP A 397 6.88 -0.89 -18.61
CA TRP A 397 7.38 -2.24 -18.86
C TRP A 397 7.17 -3.15 -17.65
N SER A 398 6.80 -4.39 -17.89
CA SER A 398 6.87 -5.47 -16.90
C SER A 398 8.20 -6.23 -17.01
N PRO A 399 8.59 -7.02 -15.98
CA PRO A 399 9.89 -7.69 -15.94
C PRO A 399 10.16 -8.65 -17.11
N ASP A 400 9.11 -9.24 -17.68
CA ASP A 400 9.14 -10.12 -18.86
C ASP A 400 9.37 -9.38 -20.19
N GLY A 401 9.53 -8.05 -20.16
CA GLY A 401 9.68 -7.22 -21.35
C GLY A 401 8.36 -6.93 -22.06
N THR A 402 7.21 -7.16 -21.44
CA THR A 402 5.93 -6.73 -22.02
C THR A 402 5.74 -5.21 -21.83
N LEU A 403 5.38 -4.51 -22.90
CA LEU A 403 5.08 -3.07 -22.91
C LEU A 403 3.58 -2.83 -22.72
N TRP A 404 3.24 -1.92 -21.81
CA TRP A 404 1.87 -1.59 -21.43
C TRP A 404 1.62 -0.10 -21.58
N THR A 405 0.44 0.27 -22.07
CA THR A 405 -0.02 1.66 -22.16
C THR A 405 -1.54 1.70 -22.27
N VAL A 406 -2.18 2.73 -21.73
CA VAL A 406 -3.64 2.89 -21.80
C VAL A 406 -3.95 4.02 -22.78
N GLU A 407 -4.78 3.73 -23.77
CA GLU A 407 -5.44 4.72 -24.61
C GLU A 407 -6.68 5.22 -23.86
N SER A 408 -6.80 6.53 -23.60
CA SER A 408 -7.88 7.09 -22.78
C SER A 408 -8.48 8.34 -23.41
N THR A 409 -9.80 8.46 -23.31
CA THR A 409 -10.56 9.71 -23.43
C THR A 409 -11.05 10.14 -22.04
N SER A 410 -11.90 11.17 -21.97
CA SER A 410 -12.58 11.58 -20.72
C SER A 410 -13.64 10.59 -20.24
N GLU A 411 -14.11 9.67 -21.10
CA GLU A 411 -15.23 8.77 -20.80
C GLU A 411 -14.87 7.29 -20.90
N GLU A 412 -13.89 6.93 -21.73
CA GLU A 412 -13.51 5.55 -21.99
C GLU A 412 -12.00 5.32 -21.99
N SER A 413 -11.58 4.09 -21.77
CA SER A 413 -10.18 3.69 -21.92
C SER A 413 -10.00 2.26 -22.41
N ALA A 414 -8.84 1.98 -23.02
CA ALA A 414 -8.45 0.66 -23.49
C ALA A 414 -6.97 0.39 -23.15
N LEU A 415 -6.71 -0.75 -22.49
CA LEU A 415 -5.34 -1.19 -22.21
C LEU A 415 -4.74 -1.88 -23.44
N TRP A 416 -3.59 -1.39 -23.89
CA TRP A 416 -2.76 -1.96 -24.94
C TRP A 416 -1.54 -2.66 -24.35
N VAL A 417 -1.23 -3.83 -24.89
CA VAL A 417 -0.17 -4.73 -24.41
C VAL A 417 0.64 -5.25 -25.60
N ARG A 418 1.97 -5.14 -25.53
CA ARG A 418 2.88 -5.68 -26.54
C ARG A 418 3.93 -6.56 -25.88
N ARG A 419 3.79 -7.87 -26.02
CA ARG A 419 4.81 -8.84 -25.62
C ARG A 419 6.04 -8.76 -26.54
N PRO A 420 7.24 -9.13 -26.06
CA PRO A 420 8.44 -9.17 -26.90
C PRO A 420 8.21 -9.95 -28.20
N GLY A 421 8.60 -9.37 -29.33
CA GLY A 421 8.48 -10.01 -30.65
C GLY A 421 7.05 -10.14 -31.20
N GLN A 422 6.03 -9.64 -30.50
CA GLN A 422 4.62 -9.73 -30.92
C GLN A 422 4.05 -8.34 -31.26
N PRO A 423 3.01 -8.26 -32.12
CA PRO A 423 2.27 -7.02 -32.32
C PRO A 423 1.51 -6.60 -31.05
N PRO A 424 1.21 -5.31 -30.87
CA PRO A 424 0.39 -4.85 -29.76
C PRO A 424 -1.05 -5.35 -29.91
N VAL A 425 -1.66 -5.77 -28.80
CA VAL A 425 -3.06 -6.22 -28.72
C VAL A 425 -3.78 -5.47 -27.59
N ARG A 426 -5.11 -5.40 -27.66
CA ARG A 426 -5.92 -4.89 -26.54
C ARG A 426 -6.16 -6.00 -25.52
N ALA A 427 -6.15 -5.64 -24.24
CA ALA A 427 -6.59 -6.55 -23.19
C ALA A 427 -8.07 -6.90 -23.41
N ALA A 428 -8.40 -8.19 -23.32
CA ALA A 428 -9.77 -8.67 -23.54
C ALA A 428 -10.71 -8.17 -22.45
N HIS A 429 -10.24 -8.20 -21.19
CA HIS A 429 -10.95 -7.65 -20.05
C HIS A 429 -10.14 -6.51 -19.42
N TRP A 430 -10.78 -5.33 -19.38
CA TRP A 430 -10.22 -4.11 -18.80
C TRP A 430 -11.23 -3.48 -17.84
N GLY A 431 -10.93 -3.55 -16.54
CA GLY A 431 -11.84 -3.12 -15.47
C GLY A 431 -12.13 -1.62 -15.42
N LEU A 432 -11.43 -0.80 -16.21
CA LEU A 432 -11.60 0.66 -16.26
C LEU A 432 -12.08 1.17 -17.63
N SER A 433 -12.66 0.31 -18.45
CA SER A 433 -13.08 0.64 -19.83
C SER A 433 -14.02 1.85 -19.95
N GLY A 434 -14.87 2.10 -18.95
CA GLY A 434 -15.76 3.27 -18.89
C GLY A 434 -15.24 4.39 -17.98
N ARG A 435 -13.92 4.58 -17.91
CA ARG A 435 -13.26 5.61 -17.09
C ARG A 435 -12.09 6.23 -17.83
N GLU A 436 -11.83 7.50 -17.52
CA GLU A 436 -10.59 8.18 -17.90
C GLU A 436 -9.42 7.72 -17.01
N VAL A 437 -8.35 7.28 -17.66
CA VAL A 437 -7.13 6.78 -17.02
C VAL A 437 -5.99 7.74 -17.34
N LEU A 438 -5.40 8.32 -16.29
CA LEU A 438 -4.41 9.38 -16.37
C LEU A 438 -2.97 8.84 -16.27
N SER A 439 -2.77 7.73 -15.56
CA SER A 439 -1.46 7.08 -15.42
C SER A 439 -1.64 5.59 -15.15
N PHE A 440 -0.75 4.75 -15.69
CA PHE A 440 -0.73 3.30 -15.49
C PHE A 440 0.71 2.81 -15.34
N ARG A 441 0.99 2.04 -14.27
CA ARG A 441 2.33 1.54 -13.94
C ARG A 441 2.27 0.11 -13.42
N VAL A 442 2.86 -0.82 -14.16
CA VAL A 442 2.97 -2.24 -13.77
C VAL A 442 4.07 -2.43 -12.74
N ALA A 443 3.77 -3.07 -11.61
CA ALA A 443 4.72 -3.37 -10.55
C ALA A 443 5.88 -4.28 -11.00
N ARG A 444 6.97 -4.29 -10.24
CA ARG A 444 8.14 -5.14 -10.50
C ARG A 444 7.87 -6.63 -10.30
N ASP A 445 6.77 -6.98 -9.65
CA ASP A 445 6.29 -8.35 -9.53
C ASP A 445 5.49 -8.84 -10.77
N GLY A 446 5.17 -7.93 -11.71
CA GLY A 446 4.43 -8.26 -12.94
C GLY A 446 2.94 -8.61 -12.75
N VAL A 447 2.45 -8.66 -11.51
CA VAL A 447 1.09 -9.09 -11.16
C VAL A 447 0.22 -7.91 -10.70
N ARG A 448 0.80 -6.85 -10.16
CA ARG A 448 0.05 -5.66 -9.70
C ARG A 448 0.26 -4.48 -10.63
N ALA A 449 -0.72 -3.60 -10.73
CA ALA A 449 -0.61 -2.33 -11.44
C ALA A 449 -1.19 -1.18 -10.61
N ALA A 450 -0.46 -0.07 -10.56
CA ALA A 450 -0.96 1.17 -9.97
C ALA A 450 -1.51 2.08 -11.08
N VAL A 451 -2.64 2.70 -10.83
CA VAL A 451 -3.37 3.52 -11.80
C VAL A 451 -3.83 4.83 -11.15
N ILE A 452 -3.76 5.93 -11.90
CA ILE A 452 -4.54 7.14 -11.59
C ILE A 452 -5.74 7.14 -12.53
N VAL A 453 -6.94 7.15 -11.96
CA VAL A 453 -8.21 7.10 -12.68
C VAL A 453 -9.09 8.26 -12.22
N ASN A 454 -9.80 8.89 -13.15
CA ASN A 454 -10.75 9.94 -12.82
C ASN A 454 -12.07 9.30 -12.32
N ILE A 455 -12.43 9.59 -11.07
CA ILE A 455 -13.66 9.10 -10.44
C ILE A 455 -14.34 10.29 -9.76
N ASP A 456 -15.60 10.51 -10.11
CA ASP A 456 -16.40 11.65 -9.62
C ASP A 456 -15.71 13.01 -9.83
N GLY A 457 -15.02 13.15 -10.96
CA GLY A 457 -14.29 14.36 -11.34
C GLY A 457 -12.98 14.59 -10.59
N ARG A 458 -12.48 13.58 -9.85
CA ARG A 458 -11.22 13.62 -9.11
C ARG A 458 -10.24 12.52 -9.55
N PRO A 459 -8.95 12.85 -9.79
CA PRO A 459 -7.90 11.86 -9.99
C PRO A 459 -7.62 11.05 -8.71
N GLN A 460 -8.01 9.78 -8.72
CA GLN A 460 -7.84 8.86 -7.59
C GLN A 460 -6.84 7.75 -7.92
N ILE A 461 -6.10 7.29 -6.92
CA ILE A 461 -5.14 6.19 -7.06
C ILE A 461 -5.82 4.87 -6.73
N GLN A 462 -5.68 3.91 -7.62
CA GLN A 462 -6.09 2.52 -7.39
C GLN A 462 -4.94 1.56 -7.68
N VAL A 463 -5.01 0.39 -7.06
CA VAL A 463 -4.15 -0.75 -7.40
C VAL A 463 -5.05 -1.86 -7.92
N GLY A 464 -4.69 -2.42 -9.07
CA GLY A 464 -5.38 -3.54 -9.69
C GLY A 464 -4.46 -4.74 -9.85
N ARG A 465 -5.06 -5.88 -10.18
CA ARG A 465 -4.34 -7.11 -10.52
C ARG A 465 -4.26 -7.31 -12.03
N ILE A 466 -3.19 -7.97 -12.46
CA ILE A 466 -2.96 -8.52 -13.79
C ILE A 466 -3.07 -10.04 -13.64
N ALA A 467 -4.12 -10.62 -14.20
CA ALA A 467 -4.39 -12.04 -14.16
C ALA A 467 -4.64 -12.57 -15.57
N HIS A 468 -4.61 -13.90 -15.70
CA HIS A 468 -5.03 -14.58 -16.92
C HIS A 468 -6.21 -15.49 -16.59
N ALA A 469 -7.26 -15.40 -17.39
CA ALA A 469 -8.37 -16.33 -17.30
C ALA A 469 -7.92 -17.74 -17.74
N PRO A 470 -8.69 -18.81 -17.43
CA PRO A 470 -8.32 -20.18 -17.79
C PRO A 470 -8.09 -20.42 -19.28
N ASP A 471 -8.67 -19.61 -20.16
CA ASP A 471 -8.48 -19.65 -21.62
C ASP A 471 -7.24 -18.87 -22.09
N GLY A 472 -6.46 -18.32 -21.14
CA GLY A 472 -5.27 -17.51 -21.39
C GLY A 472 -5.56 -16.05 -21.74
N THR A 473 -6.82 -15.61 -21.71
CA THR A 473 -7.15 -14.21 -21.94
C THR A 473 -6.69 -13.34 -20.79
N LEU A 474 -6.20 -12.15 -21.13
CA LEU A 474 -5.69 -11.19 -20.16
C LEU A 474 -6.85 -10.47 -19.47
N ASP A 475 -6.89 -10.55 -18.14
CA ASP A 475 -7.82 -9.84 -17.26
C ASP A 475 -7.04 -8.86 -16.38
N VAL A 476 -7.24 -7.57 -16.62
CA VAL A 476 -6.66 -6.51 -15.78
C VAL A 476 -7.79 -5.71 -15.13
N GLY A 477 -7.88 -5.83 -13.81
CA GLY A 477 -9.07 -5.43 -13.08
C GLY A 477 -8.94 -5.54 -11.58
N ALA A 478 -10.10 -5.70 -10.92
CA ALA A 478 -10.25 -5.70 -9.46
C ALA A 478 -9.56 -4.50 -8.80
N PHE A 479 -9.67 -3.33 -9.44
CA PHE A 479 -9.04 -2.11 -8.97
C PHE A 479 -9.67 -1.67 -7.64
N LEU A 480 -8.82 -1.46 -6.65
CA LEU A 480 -9.21 -1.02 -5.32
C LEU A 480 -8.47 0.27 -4.93
N PRO A 481 -9.17 1.23 -4.32
CA PRO A 481 -8.53 2.42 -3.78
C PRO A 481 -7.73 2.07 -2.51
N VAL A 482 -6.46 2.44 -2.52
CA VAL A 482 -5.51 2.12 -1.44
C VAL A 482 -5.58 3.13 -0.30
N SER A 483 -5.88 4.40 -0.60
CA SER A 483 -6.02 5.47 0.37
C SER A 483 -7.00 6.53 -0.12
N SER A 484 -7.69 7.19 0.81
CA SER A 484 -8.57 8.35 0.56
C SER A 484 -7.94 9.68 0.99
N GLU A 485 -6.69 9.68 1.47
CA GLU A 485 -6.04 10.88 2.01
C GLU A 485 -5.60 11.88 0.93
N LEU A 486 -5.30 11.40 -0.28
CA LEU A 486 -4.94 12.21 -1.43
C LEU A 486 -6.17 12.46 -2.31
N GLN A 487 -6.51 13.73 -2.51
CA GLN A 487 -7.71 14.13 -3.25
C GLN A 487 -7.47 14.31 -4.74
N ASP A 488 -6.25 14.66 -5.12
CA ASP A 488 -5.87 14.92 -6.51
C ASP A 488 -4.46 14.37 -6.78
N ALA A 489 -4.41 13.21 -7.42
CA ALA A 489 -3.15 12.58 -7.84
C ALA A 489 -2.69 13.12 -9.21
N VAL A 490 -1.39 13.35 -9.35
CA VAL A 490 -0.75 13.93 -10.54
C VAL A 490 0.08 12.89 -11.29
N ASP A 491 0.98 12.19 -10.59
CA ASP A 491 1.79 11.12 -11.17
C ASP A 491 2.18 10.10 -10.10
N ILE A 492 2.49 8.88 -10.55
CA ILE A 492 2.77 7.73 -9.67
C ILE A 492 3.95 6.90 -10.17
N ALA A 493 4.73 6.40 -9.22
CA ALA A 493 5.78 5.42 -9.45
C ALA A 493 5.83 4.40 -8.32
N TRP A 494 6.34 3.21 -8.60
CA TRP A 494 6.58 2.21 -7.57
C TRP A 494 7.91 2.52 -6.90
N ARG A 495 7.89 2.83 -5.61
CA ARG A 495 9.10 3.04 -4.81
C ARG A 495 9.82 1.72 -4.58
N ASP A 496 9.04 0.72 -4.22
CA ASP A 496 9.38 -0.68 -4.01
C ASP A 496 8.09 -1.50 -4.09
N TYR A 497 8.16 -2.79 -3.82
CA TYR A 497 7.00 -3.69 -3.84
C TYR A 497 5.88 -3.32 -2.85
N GLY A 498 6.17 -2.58 -1.78
CA GLY A 498 5.22 -2.25 -0.72
C GLY A 498 4.68 -0.83 -0.82
N THR A 499 5.35 0.04 -1.57
CA THR A 499 5.16 1.49 -1.46
C THR A 499 5.12 2.16 -2.84
N LEU A 500 4.16 3.07 -3.02
CA LEU A 500 4.09 3.99 -4.15
C LEU A 500 4.74 5.33 -3.77
N ALA A 501 5.52 5.91 -4.68
CA ALA A 501 5.87 7.31 -4.67
C ALA A 501 4.83 8.07 -5.52
N VAL A 502 4.20 9.08 -4.93
CA VAL A 502 3.03 9.75 -5.49
C VAL A 502 3.25 11.25 -5.50
N LEU A 503 2.96 11.93 -6.60
CA LEU A 503 2.69 13.37 -6.58
C LEU A 503 1.18 13.58 -6.47
N GLY A 504 0.76 14.40 -5.52
CA GLY A 504 -0.65 14.73 -5.38
C GLY A 504 -0.89 15.83 -4.36
N ARG A 505 -2.15 16.03 -3.99
CA ARG A 505 -2.56 17.00 -2.96
C ARG A 505 -3.48 16.32 -1.95
N ALA A 506 -3.07 16.32 -0.68
CA ALA A 506 -3.95 15.94 0.42
C ALA A 506 -4.92 17.08 0.76
N LYS A 507 -6.03 16.78 1.46
CA LYS A 507 -7.04 17.78 1.86
C LYS A 507 -6.46 18.96 2.65
N ARG A 508 -5.40 18.70 3.43
CA ARG A 508 -4.72 19.68 4.29
C ARG A 508 -3.71 20.57 3.55
N ASP A 509 -3.37 20.21 2.31
CA ASP A 509 -2.29 20.82 1.55
C ASP A 509 -2.85 21.70 0.42
N SER A 510 -2.26 22.88 0.23
CA SER A 510 -2.66 23.83 -0.83
C SER A 510 -1.87 23.64 -2.13
N GLN A 511 -0.79 22.86 -2.10
CA GLN A 511 0.11 22.61 -3.22
C GLN A 511 0.26 21.12 -3.49
N THR A 512 0.65 20.78 -4.73
CA THR A 512 1.05 19.42 -5.07
C THR A 512 2.37 19.09 -4.40
N LEU A 513 2.40 18.03 -3.60
CA LEU A 513 3.56 17.55 -2.89
C LEU A 513 3.82 16.07 -3.22
N PRO A 514 5.07 15.61 -3.06
CA PRO A 514 5.41 14.20 -3.09
C PRO A 514 5.04 13.49 -1.77
N TYR A 515 4.54 12.27 -1.89
CA TYR A 515 4.18 11.38 -0.77
C TYR A 515 4.68 9.96 -1.01
N LEU A 516 4.87 9.21 0.08
CA LEU A 516 4.96 7.76 0.08
C LEU A 516 3.62 7.19 0.53
N MET A 517 3.05 6.31 -0.29
CA MET A 517 1.78 5.64 -0.05
C MET A 517 1.99 4.13 0.04
N PRO A 518 1.90 3.53 1.23
CA PRO A 518 1.92 2.08 1.39
C PRO A 518 0.73 1.43 0.68
N VAL A 519 0.99 0.42 -0.16
CA VAL A 519 -0.04 -0.34 -0.90
C VAL A 519 -0.94 -1.14 0.04
N SER A 520 -0.44 -1.42 1.23
CA SER A 520 -1.14 -2.15 2.28
C SER A 520 -2.23 -1.33 2.98
N GLY A 521 -2.35 -0.03 2.70
CA GLY A 521 -3.38 0.85 3.28
C GLY A 521 -2.99 1.56 4.57
N SER A 522 -1.73 1.46 5.01
CA SER A 522 -1.18 2.30 6.10
C SER A 522 -1.19 3.79 5.72
N ALA A 523 -0.97 4.66 6.71
CA ALA A 523 -1.00 6.11 6.53
C ALA A 523 -0.02 6.61 5.46
N VAL A 524 -0.44 7.64 4.72
CA VAL A 524 0.38 8.31 3.72
C VAL A 524 1.37 9.26 4.40
N THR A 525 2.64 9.22 4.01
CA THR A 525 3.68 10.10 4.57
C THR A 525 4.18 11.08 3.53
N THR A 526 4.45 12.33 3.93
CA THR A 526 5.07 13.34 3.05
C THR A 526 6.51 12.96 2.73
N LEU A 527 6.95 13.16 1.49
CA LEU A 527 8.30 12.83 1.05
C LEU A 527 9.16 14.09 0.81
N GLY A 528 10.20 14.25 1.60
CA GLY A 528 11.19 15.30 1.48
C GLY A 528 10.70 16.65 1.99
N VAL A 529 11.61 17.63 1.95
CA VAL A 529 11.35 19.01 2.40
C VAL A 529 11.94 20.02 1.42
N GLY A 530 11.39 21.24 1.44
CA GLY A 530 11.82 22.34 0.58
C GLY A 530 10.88 22.59 -0.60
N SER A 531 11.13 23.69 -1.31
CA SER A 531 10.31 24.09 -2.47
C SER A 531 10.68 23.27 -3.70
N LEU A 532 9.65 22.71 -4.36
CA LEU A 532 9.80 21.96 -5.60
C LEU A 532 9.30 22.73 -6.83
N GLY A 533 8.76 23.94 -6.71
CA GLY A 533 8.03 24.58 -7.82
C GLY A 533 6.70 23.87 -8.08
N GLU A 534 6.39 23.60 -9.35
CA GLU A 534 5.20 22.86 -9.79
C GLU A 534 5.59 21.44 -10.24
N PRO A 535 5.59 20.45 -9.31
CA PRO A 535 5.99 19.08 -9.65
C PRO A 535 4.96 18.42 -10.58
N GLU A 536 5.44 17.80 -11.67
CA GLU A 536 4.60 17.25 -12.74
C GLU A 536 4.78 15.75 -12.94
N THR A 537 5.97 15.25 -12.63
CA THR A 537 6.37 13.87 -12.93
C THR A 537 7.19 13.29 -11.80
N ILE A 538 7.03 12.00 -11.51
CA ILE A 538 7.79 11.30 -10.47
C ILE A 538 8.24 9.93 -10.92
N THR A 539 9.47 9.57 -10.55
CA THR A 539 9.97 8.20 -10.68
C THR A 539 10.70 7.78 -9.43
N ALA A 540 10.61 6.49 -9.15
CA ALA A 540 11.27 5.84 -8.04
C ALA A 540 11.66 4.42 -8.44
N ALA A 541 12.64 3.88 -7.72
CA ALA A 541 13.04 2.48 -7.80
C ALA A 541 13.63 2.03 -6.46
N PRO A 542 13.63 0.72 -6.18
CA PRO A 542 14.15 0.17 -4.92
C PRO A 542 15.58 0.63 -4.64
N GLY A 543 15.78 1.30 -3.51
CA GLY A 543 17.11 1.78 -3.06
C GLY A 543 17.68 2.99 -3.84
N ALA A 544 17.06 3.42 -4.94
CA ALA A 544 17.48 4.61 -5.68
C ALA A 544 16.95 5.90 -5.03
N PRO A 545 17.50 7.08 -5.29
CA PRO A 545 16.85 8.36 -4.99
C PRO A 545 15.53 8.53 -5.76
N VAL A 546 14.50 9.11 -5.14
CA VAL A 546 13.32 9.56 -5.90
C VAL A 546 13.71 10.76 -6.76
N LEU A 547 13.22 10.79 -8.00
CA LEU A 547 13.40 11.91 -8.93
C LEU A 547 12.04 12.51 -9.29
N ILE A 548 11.99 13.84 -9.37
CA ILE A 548 10.80 14.61 -9.71
C ILE A 548 11.14 15.53 -10.86
N GLY A 549 10.37 15.50 -11.94
CA GLY A 549 10.39 16.57 -12.94
C GLY A 549 9.40 17.66 -12.54
N THR A 550 9.88 18.90 -12.50
CA THR A 550 9.11 20.05 -12.04
C THR A 550 9.27 21.25 -12.98
N ARG A 551 8.27 22.14 -12.99
CA ARG A 551 8.37 23.46 -13.62
C ARG A 551 8.66 24.52 -12.56
N SER A 552 9.64 25.37 -12.83
CA SER A 552 9.92 26.59 -12.06
C SER A 552 10.01 27.81 -12.99
N GLY A 553 10.18 29.01 -12.42
CA GLY A 553 10.40 30.23 -13.20
C GLY A 553 11.59 30.15 -14.16
N ASP A 554 12.55 29.27 -13.89
CA ASP A 554 13.76 29.03 -14.70
C ASP A 554 13.59 27.87 -15.72
N GLY A 555 12.35 27.41 -15.95
CA GLY A 555 12.02 26.31 -16.86
C GLY A 555 11.84 24.96 -16.19
N GLN A 556 11.96 23.87 -16.96
CA GLN A 556 11.82 22.51 -16.46
C GLN A 556 13.11 22.02 -15.79
N LYS A 557 12.97 21.45 -14.59
CA LYS A 557 14.08 20.94 -13.77
C LYS A 557 13.81 19.50 -13.35
N ILE A 558 14.89 18.74 -13.19
CA ILE A 558 14.89 17.46 -12.47
C ILE A 558 15.38 17.71 -11.04
N CYS A 559 14.52 17.44 -10.08
CA CYS A 559 14.82 17.38 -8.67
C CYS A 559 15.11 15.95 -8.23
N ARG A 560 16.07 15.80 -7.33
CA ARG A 560 16.51 14.52 -6.76
C ARG A 560 16.50 14.59 -5.25
N GLN A 561 16.03 13.51 -4.63
CA GLN A 561 16.16 13.29 -3.19
C GLN A 561 17.65 13.15 -2.81
N ARG A 562 18.14 13.98 -1.88
CA ARG A 562 19.53 13.94 -1.43
C ARG A 562 19.93 12.61 -0.78
N SER A 563 19.06 12.07 0.09
CA SER A 563 19.28 10.80 0.77
C SER A 563 18.08 9.86 0.57
N PRO A 564 18.23 8.75 -0.18
CA PRO A 564 17.13 7.83 -0.49
C PRO A 564 16.56 7.10 0.72
N SER A 565 17.31 7.04 1.83
CA SER A 565 16.91 6.37 3.07
C SER A 565 16.22 7.30 4.07
N GLN A 566 16.11 8.60 3.77
CA GLN A 566 15.53 9.60 4.68
C GLN A 566 14.27 10.22 4.07
N THR A 567 13.13 9.99 4.72
CA THR A 567 11.84 10.52 4.29
C THR A 567 11.83 12.04 4.30
N TYR A 568 12.54 12.72 5.21
CA TYR A 568 12.61 14.20 5.27
C TYR A 568 13.82 14.79 4.51
N SER A 569 14.37 14.07 3.55
CA SER A 569 15.49 14.54 2.75
C SER A 569 15.16 15.82 1.99
N GLU A 570 16.08 16.78 1.97
CA GLU A 570 15.99 17.94 1.08
C GLU A 570 15.96 17.51 -0.40
N TRP A 571 15.26 18.30 -1.21
CA TRP A 571 15.27 18.22 -2.66
C TRP A 571 16.41 19.06 -3.25
N ILE A 572 17.15 18.49 -4.20
CA ILE A 572 18.16 19.21 -4.98
C ILE A 572 17.69 19.22 -6.43
N CYS A 573 17.57 20.38 -7.06
CA CYS A 573 17.07 20.53 -8.44
C CYS A 573 18.13 21.03 -9.42
N PRO A 574 19.21 20.25 -9.64
CA PRO A 574 20.41 20.79 -10.28
C PRO A 574 20.33 20.78 -11.82
N ALA A 575 19.53 19.90 -12.41
CA ALA A 575 19.57 19.60 -13.84
C ALA A 575 18.35 20.16 -14.56
N ALA A 576 18.56 20.77 -15.74
CA ALA A 576 17.47 21.09 -16.66
C ALA A 576 16.98 19.81 -17.35
N GLY A 577 15.66 19.63 -17.39
CA GLY A 577 15.03 18.45 -17.99
C GLY A 577 13.66 18.14 -17.40
N ARG A 578 13.03 17.09 -17.93
CA ARG A 578 11.70 16.60 -17.51
C ARG A 578 11.59 15.08 -17.64
N ASP A 579 10.45 14.54 -17.21
CA ASP A 579 10.05 13.14 -17.38
C ASP A 579 11.13 12.12 -16.94
N PRO A 580 11.59 12.15 -15.68
CA PRO A 580 12.53 11.16 -15.20
C PRO A 580 11.87 9.77 -15.12
N TYR A 581 12.64 8.73 -15.38
CA TYR A 581 12.21 7.33 -15.40
C TYR A 581 13.33 6.40 -14.92
N TYR A 582 12.98 5.42 -14.10
CA TYR A 582 13.86 4.29 -13.76
C TYR A 582 13.39 3.03 -14.50
N PRO A 583 14.29 2.31 -15.21
CA PRO A 583 14.01 0.99 -15.74
C PRO A 583 13.62 0.02 -14.62
N ARG A 584 12.73 -0.92 -14.96
CA ARG A 584 12.18 -1.91 -14.03
C ARG A 584 12.93 -3.22 -14.16
#